data_AF-A0A821FNP6-F1
#
_entry.id   AF-A0A821FNP6-F1
#
_cell.length_a   1.000
_cell.length_b   1.000
_cell.length_c   1.000
_cell.angle_alpha   90.00
_cell.angle_beta   90.00
_cell.angle_gamma   90.00
#
_symmetry.space_group_name_H-M   'P 1'
#
loop_
_entity.id
_entity.type
_entity.pdbx_description
1 polymer ?
#
loop_
_entity_poly.entity_id
_entity_poly.type
_entity_poly.pdbx_seq_one_letter_code
_entity_poly.pdbx_strand_id
1 'polypeptide(L)'
;IYIYLLSASLVDSPLIRINDADCLPRGYSRNYTRNNKTITVIGEGDFVNCTKHLVTLLNLNATCLKKPCSFNGVYQPQINYDVQDFYGFSEFWYTMEDILKIGGPYTRLAFLNASTAFCNANWNDIRQWYNDKSHVNVKTDRLVLQCFKSAWLYAFLHDGLKFPLNYQRLRSASLINNNDVQWTLGAILYRTRFFPLRTINRMKNTLPNHRSYTNTVKISLLICITSIILLVIFSAKNIRSFISRRKNFQSSSNTFNYRYKLLTSLTADE
;
A
#
# COMPACT_ATOMS: atom_id res chain seq x y z
N ILE A 1 -0.18 -20.40 -2.03
CA ILE A 1 -0.16 -21.65 -2.84
C ILE A 1 1.14 -22.42 -2.61
N TYR A 2 2.33 -21.87 -2.86
CA TYR A 2 3.61 -22.57 -2.62
C TYR A 2 3.85 -23.01 -1.17
N ILE A 3 3.56 -22.17 -0.15
CA ILE A 3 3.69 -22.54 1.27
C ILE A 3 2.68 -23.62 1.69
N TYR A 4 1.44 -23.53 1.18
CA TYR A 4 0.40 -24.53 1.42
C TYR A 4 0.79 -25.90 0.84
N LEU A 5 1.31 -25.92 -0.40
CA LEU A 5 1.78 -27.14 -1.06
C LEU A 5 3.01 -27.72 -0.36
N LEU A 6 3.95 -26.89 0.08
CA LEU A 6 5.08 -27.34 0.91
C LEU A 6 4.59 -27.95 2.23
N SER A 7 3.65 -27.32 2.94
CA SER A 7 3.12 -27.90 4.19
C SER A 7 2.41 -29.25 3.98
N ALA A 8 1.64 -29.41 2.89
CA ALA A 8 0.96 -30.66 2.58
C ALA A 8 1.94 -31.76 2.15
N SER A 9 2.89 -31.45 1.26
CA SER A 9 3.91 -32.42 0.82
C SER A 9 4.92 -32.78 1.92
N LEU A 10 5.16 -31.90 2.88
CA LEU A 10 6.01 -32.18 4.04
C LEU A 10 5.31 -33.16 4.99
N VAL A 11 4.01 -33.00 5.27
CA VAL A 11 3.24 -33.91 6.14
C VAL A 11 3.29 -35.37 5.65
N ASP A 12 3.41 -35.61 4.34
CA ASP A 12 3.52 -36.96 3.76
C ASP A 12 4.97 -37.48 3.62
N SER A 13 5.97 -36.67 4.01
CA SER A 13 7.37 -37.04 3.84
C SER A 13 7.80 -38.17 4.80
N PRO A 14 8.63 -39.13 4.36
CA PRO A 14 9.08 -40.25 5.19
C PRO A 14 9.89 -39.83 6.44
N LEU A 15 10.54 -38.66 6.39
CA LEU A 15 11.34 -38.11 7.48
C LEU A 15 10.47 -37.56 8.60
N ILE A 16 9.33 -36.95 8.27
CA ILE A 16 8.36 -36.44 9.26
C ILE A 16 7.72 -37.62 10.03
N ARG A 17 7.45 -38.74 9.34
CA ARG A 17 6.87 -39.95 9.97
C ARG A 17 7.68 -40.55 11.13
N ILE A 18 9.00 -40.34 11.19
CA ILE A 18 9.85 -40.96 12.22
C ILE A 18 9.84 -40.14 13.52
N ASN A 19 9.63 -38.82 13.43
CA ASN A 19 9.70 -37.89 14.56
C ASN A 19 8.39 -37.12 14.78
N ASP A 20 7.28 -37.65 14.26
CA ASP A 20 5.95 -37.04 14.36
C ASP A 20 5.45 -36.92 15.81
N ALA A 21 6.00 -37.72 16.74
CA ALA A 21 5.61 -37.70 18.15
C ALA A 21 5.77 -36.30 18.77
N ASP A 22 6.92 -35.63 18.58
CA ASP A 22 7.16 -34.28 19.12
C ASP A 22 6.17 -33.25 18.56
N CYS A 23 5.81 -33.42 17.29
CA CYS A 23 5.03 -32.45 16.52
C CYS A 23 3.51 -32.63 16.63
N LEU A 24 3.05 -33.73 17.23
CA LEU A 24 1.65 -34.01 17.51
C LEU A 24 1.29 -33.53 18.93
N PRO A 25 0.03 -33.12 19.17
CA PRO A 25 -0.41 -32.72 20.50
C PRO A 25 -0.21 -33.85 21.52
N ARG A 26 0.17 -33.50 22.75
CA ARG A 26 0.46 -34.48 23.79
C ARG A 26 -0.72 -35.42 24.03
N GLY A 27 -0.50 -36.73 23.89
CA GLY A 27 -1.52 -37.78 24.07
C GLY A 27 -2.44 -37.99 22.86
N TYR A 28 -2.26 -37.27 21.75
CA TYR A 28 -2.94 -37.59 20.49
C TYR A 28 -2.34 -38.85 19.86
N SER A 29 -3.17 -39.79 19.43
CA SER A 29 -2.72 -41.03 18.78
C SER A 29 -3.04 -41.00 17.29
N ARG A 30 -2.05 -41.33 16.46
CA ARG A 30 -2.18 -41.42 15.01
C ARG A 30 -1.60 -42.73 14.49
N ASN A 31 -2.33 -43.37 13.59
CA ASN A 31 -1.90 -44.60 12.94
C ASN A 31 -1.28 -44.31 11.58
N TYR A 32 -0.13 -44.90 11.32
CA TYR A 32 0.58 -44.84 10.04
C TYR A 32 0.68 -46.25 9.45
N THR A 33 0.27 -46.42 8.21
CA THR A 33 0.41 -47.71 7.50
C THR A 33 1.65 -47.67 6.62
N ARG A 34 2.61 -48.57 6.87
CA ARG A 34 3.82 -48.73 6.05
C ARG A 34 4.08 -50.22 5.79
N ASN A 35 4.19 -50.61 4.53
CA ASN A 35 4.44 -52.01 4.12
C ASN A 35 3.46 -53.01 4.78
N ASN A 36 2.15 -52.69 4.76
CA ASN A 36 1.08 -53.45 5.43
C ASN A 36 1.23 -53.63 6.95
N LYS A 37 2.12 -52.86 7.60
CA LYS A 37 2.20 -52.77 9.06
C LYS A 37 1.65 -51.43 9.52
N THR A 38 0.78 -51.46 10.52
CA THR A 38 0.25 -50.26 11.17
C THR A 38 1.11 -49.93 12.39
N ILE A 39 1.65 -48.72 12.42
CA ILE A 39 2.42 -48.18 13.55
C ILE A 39 1.58 -47.06 14.17
N THR A 40 1.36 -47.16 15.47
CA THR A 40 0.69 -46.10 16.24
C THR A 40 1.74 -45.18 16.85
N VAL A 41 1.63 -43.88 16.57
CA VAL A 41 2.45 -42.83 17.15
C VAL A 41 1.61 -42.05 18.14
N ILE A 42 2.15 -41.81 19.33
CA ILE A 42 1.54 -40.99 20.37
C ILE A 42 2.28 -39.66 20.42
N GLY A 43 1.55 -38.56 20.40
CA GLY A 43 2.14 -37.23 20.48
C GLY A 43 2.72 -36.96 21.87
N GLU A 44 3.93 -36.38 21.89
CA GLU A 44 4.61 -35.90 23.09
C GLU A 44 4.39 -34.40 23.29
N GLY A 45 4.19 -33.66 22.19
CA GLY A 45 3.92 -32.22 22.25
C GLY A 45 5.14 -31.35 22.57
N ASP A 46 6.35 -31.81 22.23
CA ASP A 46 7.58 -31.04 22.42
C ASP A 46 7.83 -30.11 21.23
N PHE A 47 7.41 -28.85 21.38
CA PHE A 47 7.63 -27.80 20.39
C PHE A 47 9.11 -27.66 19.99
N VAL A 48 10.03 -27.74 20.96
CA VAL A 48 11.46 -27.48 20.73
C VAL A 48 12.08 -28.61 19.91
N ASN A 49 11.81 -29.86 20.27
CA ASN A 49 12.31 -31.00 19.51
C ASN A 49 11.64 -31.10 18.14
N CYS A 50 10.34 -30.81 18.05
CA CYS A 50 9.65 -30.69 16.77
C CYS A 50 10.35 -29.66 15.86
N THR A 51 10.63 -28.45 16.35
CA THR A 51 11.38 -27.44 15.58
C THR A 51 12.75 -27.95 15.15
N LYS A 52 13.54 -28.56 16.04
CA LYS A 52 14.86 -29.12 15.69
C LYS A 52 14.77 -30.14 14.56
N HIS A 53 13.79 -31.04 14.61
CA HIS A 53 13.57 -32.04 13.58
C HIS A 53 13.16 -31.38 12.25
N LEU A 54 12.28 -30.40 12.29
CA LEU A 54 11.82 -29.70 11.10
C LEU A 54 12.89 -28.85 10.42
N VAL A 55 13.86 -28.31 11.17
CA VAL A 55 15.02 -27.60 10.61
C VAL A 55 15.82 -28.48 9.65
N THR A 56 15.88 -29.80 9.89
CA THR A 56 16.61 -30.73 9.00
C THR A 56 16.02 -30.78 7.59
N LEU A 57 14.73 -30.48 7.44
CA LEU A 57 14.02 -30.48 6.16
C LEU A 57 14.31 -29.23 5.32
N LEU A 58 14.88 -28.19 5.92
CA LEU A 58 15.27 -26.97 5.23
C LEU A 58 16.55 -27.18 4.38
N ASN A 59 17.30 -28.27 4.61
CA ASN A 59 18.52 -28.58 3.86
C ASN A 59 19.48 -27.38 3.79
N LEU A 60 19.80 -26.83 4.96
CA LEU A 60 20.58 -25.60 5.11
C LEU A 60 22.02 -25.71 4.60
N ASN A 61 22.52 -26.95 4.46
CA ASN A 61 23.88 -27.25 3.97
C ASN A 61 23.93 -27.49 2.46
N ALA A 62 22.82 -27.30 1.73
CA ALA A 62 22.81 -27.41 0.29
C ALA A 62 23.79 -26.44 -0.38
N THR A 63 24.39 -26.86 -1.49
CA THR A 63 25.32 -26.05 -2.26
C THR A 63 24.66 -24.75 -2.74
N CYS A 64 25.20 -23.62 -2.31
CA CYS A 64 24.73 -22.28 -2.68
C CYS A 64 25.54 -21.76 -3.87
N LEU A 65 24.95 -21.83 -5.08
CA LEU A 65 25.62 -21.38 -6.32
C LEU A 65 25.84 -19.88 -6.37
N LYS A 66 24.95 -19.11 -5.74
CA LYS A 66 25.03 -17.65 -5.65
C LYS A 66 24.68 -17.21 -4.23
N LYS A 67 25.65 -16.66 -3.51
CA LYS A 67 25.46 -16.14 -2.15
C LYS A 67 24.84 -14.73 -2.18
N PRO A 68 24.14 -14.32 -1.11
CA PRO A 68 23.61 -15.15 0.00
C PRO A 68 22.46 -16.09 -0.41
N CYS A 69 22.29 -17.19 0.33
CA CYS A 69 21.20 -18.15 0.15
C CYS A 69 20.33 -18.26 1.41
N SER A 70 19.08 -18.69 1.22
CA SER A 70 18.16 -19.06 2.29
C SER A 70 18.28 -20.56 2.62
N PHE A 71 17.31 -21.36 2.21
CA PHE A 71 17.26 -22.81 2.41
C PHE A 71 17.31 -23.52 1.04
N ASN A 72 17.66 -24.82 1.02
CA ASN A 72 17.87 -25.58 -0.24
C ASN A 72 18.86 -24.94 -1.24
N GLY A 73 19.81 -24.10 -0.78
CA GLY A 73 20.79 -23.45 -1.65
C GLY A 73 20.20 -22.41 -2.60
N VAL A 74 18.97 -21.94 -2.33
CA VAL A 74 18.28 -20.93 -3.15
C VAL A 74 18.80 -19.53 -2.79
N TYR A 75 19.23 -18.78 -3.79
CA TYR A 75 19.66 -17.38 -3.62
C TYR A 75 18.53 -16.53 -3.01
N GLN A 76 18.86 -15.79 -1.95
CA GLN A 76 17.97 -14.84 -1.30
C GLN A 76 18.71 -13.52 -1.14
N PRO A 77 18.29 -12.41 -1.78
CA PRO A 77 18.94 -11.11 -1.62
C PRO A 77 19.12 -10.69 -0.15
N GLN A 78 20.15 -9.89 0.14
CA GLN A 78 20.31 -9.29 1.46
C GLN A 78 19.08 -8.44 1.80
N ILE A 79 18.51 -8.69 2.99
CA ILE A 79 17.33 -8.01 3.51
C ILE A 79 17.81 -7.00 4.54
N ASN A 80 17.40 -5.75 4.41
CA ASN A 80 17.68 -4.72 5.41
C ASN A 80 16.53 -4.71 6.43
N TYR A 81 16.67 -5.51 7.48
CA TYR A 81 15.68 -5.68 8.53
C TYR A 81 15.43 -4.41 9.37
N ASP A 82 16.31 -3.41 9.32
CA ASP A 82 16.11 -2.17 10.10
C ASP A 82 15.02 -1.28 9.50
N VAL A 83 14.82 -1.35 8.18
CA VAL A 83 13.94 -0.45 7.43
C VAL A 83 12.77 -1.13 6.74
N GLN A 84 12.80 -2.46 6.61
CA GLN A 84 11.75 -3.21 5.92
C GLN A 84 10.65 -3.67 6.88
N ASP A 85 9.42 -3.68 6.40
CA ASP A 85 8.27 -4.32 7.04
C ASP A 85 7.88 -5.56 6.25
N PHE A 86 7.49 -6.62 6.95
CA PHE A 86 7.01 -7.85 6.32
C PHE A 86 5.59 -8.17 6.78
N TYR A 87 4.80 -8.67 5.84
CA TYR A 87 3.47 -9.19 6.10
C TYR A 87 3.43 -10.69 5.82
N GLY A 88 3.01 -11.46 6.82
CA GLY A 88 2.78 -12.89 6.73
C GLY A 88 1.30 -13.17 6.48
N PHE A 89 0.97 -13.70 5.31
CA PHE A 89 -0.40 -14.08 4.96
C PHE A 89 -0.61 -15.60 5.09
N SER A 90 -1.87 -16.03 4.92
CA SER A 90 -2.24 -17.45 4.89
C SER A 90 -1.79 -18.17 6.17
N GLU A 91 -0.94 -19.20 6.08
CA GLU A 91 -0.49 -19.98 7.24
C GLU A 91 0.21 -19.15 8.32
N PHE A 92 0.76 -17.98 8.01
CA PHE A 92 1.22 -17.04 9.04
C PHE A 92 0.10 -16.51 9.91
N TRP A 93 -0.99 -16.07 9.28
CA TRP A 93 -2.18 -15.60 10.00
C TRP A 93 -2.89 -16.76 10.69
N TYR A 94 -3.19 -17.79 9.92
CA TYR A 94 -3.91 -18.98 10.36
C TYR A 94 -3.30 -19.69 11.57
N THR A 95 -1.97 -19.86 11.59
CA THR A 95 -1.26 -20.50 12.70
C THR A 95 -1.26 -19.61 13.94
N MET A 96 -1.14 -18.28 13.77
CA MET A 96 -1.06 -17.33 14.89
C MET A 96 -2.44 -16.96 15.44
N GLU A 97 -3.47 -16.89 14.61
CA GLU A 97 -4.76 -16.31 15.00
C GLU A 97 -5.81 -17.37 15.37
N ASP A 98 -6.06 -18.36 14.52
CA ASP A 98 -7.26 -19.21 14.67
C ASP A 98 -7.27 -19.98 15.99
N ILE A 99 -6.10 -20.43 16.45
CA ILE A 99 -5.94 -21.22 17.68
C ILE A 99 -5.18 -20.45 18.75
N LEU A 100 -4.00 -19.91 18.43
CA LEU A 100 -3.13 -19.27 19.42
C LEU A 100 -3.59 -17.86 19.84
N LYS A 101 -4.46 -17.21 19.04
CA LYS A 101 -4.99 -15.86 19.30
C LYS A 101 -3.91 -14.79 19.52
N ILE A 102 -2.82 -14.91 18.77
CA ILE A 102 -1.67 -13.98 18.74
C ILE A 102 -1.44 -13.40 17.33
N GLY A 103 -2.49 -13.31 16.51
CA GLY A 103 -2.40 -12.70 15.18
C GLY A 103 -1.98 -11.23 15.23
N GLY A 104 -1.50 -10.69 14.11
CA GLY A 104 -1.05 -9.30 14.01
C GLY A 104 0.47 -9.18 14.22
N PRO A 105 0.96 -8.19 14.99
CA PRO A 105 2.40 -8.01 15.21
C PRO A 105 3.06 -9.27 15.79
N TYR A 106 4.06 -9.78 15.09
CA TYR A 106 4.82 -10.94 15.51
C TYR A 106 5.87 -10.54 16.55
N THR A 107 5.92 -11.28 17.65
CA THR A 107 7.08 -11.28 18.55
C THR A 107 7.52 -12.71 18.82
N ARG A 108 8.83 -12.94 18.81
CA ARG A 108 9.41 -14.26 19.07
C ARG A 108 8.93 -14.85 20.41
N LEU A 109 8.94 -14.03 21.46
CA LEU A 109 8.60 -14.50 22.80
C LEU A 109 7.13 -14.93 22.91
N ALA A 110 6.19 -14.12 22.41
CA ALA A 110 4.78 -14.47 22.43
C ALA A 110 4.51 -15.74 21.59
N PHE A 111 5.15 -15.85 20.42
CA PHE A 111 5.00 -17.01 19.56
C PHE A 111 5.55 -18.29 20.20
N LEU A 112 6.74 -18.26 20.79
CA LEU A 112 7.34 -19.41 21.49
C LEU A 112 6.48 -19.85 22.68
N ASN A 113 6.04 -18.90 23.50
CA ASN A 113 5.24 -19.21 24.68
C ASN A 113 3.89 -19.83 24.29
N ALA A 114 3.17 -19.21 23.35
CA ALA A 114 1.87 -19.71 22.91
C ALA A 114 1.99 -21.08 22.23
N SER A 115 2.98 -21.26 21.35
CA SER A 115 3.19 -22.53 20.63
C SER A 115 3.60 -23.65 21.57
N THR A 116 4.53 -23.39 22.50
CA THR A 116 4.98 -24.37 23.49
C THR A 116 3.84 -24.76 24.43
N ALA A 117 3.05 -23.78 24.91
CA ALA A 117 1.90 -24.05 25.76
C ALA A 117 0.85 -24.91 25.02
N PHE A 118 0.56 -24.60 23.76
CA PHE A 118 -0.38 -25.38 22.96
C PHE A 118 0.12 -26.81 22.72
N CYS A 119 1.39 -26.99 22.29
CA CYS A 119 1.95 -28.31 22.02
C CYS A 119 1.93 -29.21 23.28
N ASN A 120 2.30 -28.66 24.44
CA ASN A 120 2.34 -29.39 25.71
C ASN A 120 0.95 -29.71 26.30
N ALA A 121 -0.10 -29.04 25.85
CA ALA A 121 -1.45 -29.28 26.34
C ALA A 121 -1.92 -30.71 25.98
N ASN A 122 -2.65 -31.36 26.89
CA ASN A 122 -3.17 -32.69 26.59
C ASN A 122 -4.23 -32.58 25.49
N TRP A 123 -4.21 -33.53 24.55
CA TRP A 123 -5.16 -33.58 23.45
C TRP A 123 -6.63 -33.58 23.90
N ASN A 124 -6.94 -34.22 25.03
CA ASN A 124 -8.29 -34.21 25.59
C ASN A 124 -8.71 -32.80 26.04
N ASP A 125 -7.80 -32.06 26.68
CA ASP A 125 -8.04 -30.68 27.10
C ASP A 125 -8.21 -29.76 25.89
N ILE A 126 -7.38 -29.91 24.86
CA ILE A 126 -7.48 -29.17 23.59
C ILE A 126 -8.85 -29.42 22.95
N ARG A 127 -9.26 -30.69 22.88
CA ARG A 127 -10.54 -31.10 22.28
C ARG A 127 -11.72 -30.57 23.08
N GLN A 128 -11.67 -30.66 24.41
CA GLN A 128 -12.73 -30.17 25.29
C GLN A 128 -12.87 -28.64 25.18
N TRP A 129 -11.76 -27.92 25.33
CA TRP A 129 -11.74 -26.46 25.18
C TRP A 129 -12.30 -26.01 23.83
N TYR A 130 -12.00 -26.75 22.77
CA TYR A 130 -12.54 -26.46 21.43
C TYR A 130 -14.05 -26.69 21.33
N ASN A 131 -14.55 -27.82 21.85
CA ASN A 131 -15.97 -28.16 21.82
C ASN A 131 -16.82 -27.19 22.66
N ASP A 132 -16.32 -26.76 23.82
CA ASP A 132 -17.07 -25.95 24.79
C ASP A 132 -17.23 -24.50 24.33
N LYS A 133 -16.30 -23.97 23.53
CA LYS A 133 -16.24 -22.55 23.21
C LYS A 133 -16.97 -22.11 21.94
N SER A 134 -17.75 -22.98 21.29
CA SER A 134 -18.41 -22.64 20.01
C SER A 134 -17.40 -21.99 19.06
N HIS A 135 -16.18 -22.54 18.95
CA HIS A 135 -15.21 -22.13 17.95
C HIS A 135 -15.66 -22.67 16.59
N VAL A 136 -16.84 -22.21 16.15
CA VAL A 136 -17.49 -22.60 14.92
C VAL A 136 -16.49 -22.36 13.79
N ASN A 137 -16.07 -23.44 13.12
CA ASN A 137 -15.31 -23.48 11.86
C ASN A 137 -13.84 -23.96 11.88
N VAL A 138 -13.22 -24.35 13.00
CA VAL A 138 -11.86 -24.92 12.96
C VAL A 138 -11.92 -26.46 12.82
N LYS A 139 -11.56 -26.99 11.65
CA LYS A 139 -11.54 -28.45 11.42
C LYS A 139 -10.61 -29.14 12.43
N THR A 140 -10.97 -30.33 12.92
CA THR A 140 -10.14 -31.12 13.86
C THR A 140 -8.70 -31.31 13.36
N ASP A 141 -8.51 -31.55 12.07
CA ASP A 141 -7.19 -31.69 11.45
C ASP A 141 -6.29 -30.48 11.70
N ARG A 142 -6.88 -29.30 11.83
CA ARG A 142 -6.16 -28.06 12.12
C ARG A 142 -5.66 -28.01 13.55
N LEU A 143 -6.45 -28.47 14.52
CA LEU A 143 -6.01 -28.58 15.91
C LEU A 143 -4.85 -29.58 16.03
N VAL A 144 -4.97 -30.73 15.36
CA VAL A 144 -3.94 -31.77 15.35
C VAL A 144 -2.63 -31.25 14.73
N LEU A 145 -2.70 -30.53 13.62
CA LEU A 145 -1.50 -30.02 12.93
C LEU A 145 -0.97 -28.69 13.50
N GLN A 146 -1.64 -28.08 14.46
CA GLN A 146 -1.26 -26.75 14.95
C GLN A 146 0.15 -26.73 15.55
N CYS A 147 0.54 -27.76 16.32
CA CYS A 147 1.89 -27.84 16.88
C CYS A 147 2.96 -27.93 15.78
N PHE A 148 2.82 -28.91 14.88
CA PHE A 148 3.65 -29.04 13.68
C PHE A 148 3.75 -27.73 12.86
N LYS A 149 2.62 -27.09 12.55
CA LYS A 149 2.58 -25.86 11.76
C LYS A 149 3.26 -24.70 12.45
N SER A 150 3.11 -24.59 13.77
CA SER A 150 3.78 -23.56 14.58
C SER A 150 5.29 -23.77 14.57
N ALA A 151 5.75 -25.00 14.78
CA ALA A 151 7.16 -25.36 14.76
C ALA A 151 7.78 -25.18 13.36
N TRP A 152 7.06 -25.57 12.30
CA TRP A 152 7.48 -25.35 10.92
C TRP A 152 7.60 -23.87 10.60
N LEU A 153 6.60 -23.06 10.97
CA LEU A 153 6.62 -21.61 10.74
C LEU A 153 7.82 -20.97 11.43
N TYR A 154 8.12 -21.36 12.68
CA TYR A 154 9.28 -20.85 13.41
C TYR A 154 10.60 -21.21 12.72
N ALA A 155 10.80 -22.50 12.40
CA ALA A 155 11.99 -22.99 11.71
C ALA A 155 12.15 -22.32 10.33
N PHE A 156 11.07 -22.27 9.55
CA PHE A 156 11.05 -21.65 8.23
C PHE A 156 11.41 -20.16 8.30
N LEU A 157 10.85 -19.42 9.27
CA LEU A 157 11.08 -17.99 9.41
C LEU A 157 12.52 -17.66 9.84
N HIS A 158 12.99 -18.28 10.92
CA HIS A 158 14.28 -17.93 11.53
C HIS A 158 15.45 -18.70 10.93
N ASP A 159 15.31 -20.02 10.74
CA ASP A 159 16.38 -20.84 10.19
C ASP A 159 16.37 -20.85 8.66
N GLY A 160 15.20 -20.84 8.03
CA GLY A 160 15.06 -20.87 6.58
C GLY A 160 15.31 -19.51 5.93
N LEU A 161 14.46 -18.53 6.28
CA LEU A 161 14.49 -17.17 5.71
C LEU A 161 15.46 -16.22 6.43
N LYS A 162 16.11 -16.67 7.51
CA LYS A 162 17.14 -15.93 8.25
C LYS A 162 16.63 -14.64 8.90
N PHE A 163 15.35 -14.60 9.29
CA PHE A 163 14.83 -13.46 10.05
C PHE A 163 15.50 -13.39 11.44
N PRO A 164 16.01 -12.21 11.86
CA PRO A 164 16.59 -12.03 13.19
C PRO A 164 15.59 -12.37 14.30
N LEU A 165 16.08 -12.94 15.40
CA LEU A 165 15.24 -13.34 16.54
C LEU A 165 14.59 -12.15 17.26
N ASN A 166 15.18 -10.96 17.14
CA ASN A 166 14.70 -9.69 17.70
C ASN A 166 13.88 -8.87 16.69
N TYR A 167 13.55 -9.42 15.51
CA TYR A 167 12.78 -8.71 14.50
C TYR A 167 11.33 -8.51 14.93
N GLN A 168 10.86 -7.26 14.94
CA GLN A 168 9.52 -6.86 15.43
C GLN A 168 8.61 -6.28 14.34
N ARG A 169 9.13 -6.14 13.11
CA ARG A 169 8.43 -5.53 11.97
C ARG A 169 7.79 -6.58 11.04
N LEU A 170 7.43 -7.74 11.58
CA LEU A 170 6.64 -8.78 10.92
C LEU A 170 5.21 -8.70 11.45
N ARG A 171 4.21 -8.70 10.56
CA ARG A 171 2.81 -8.74 10.95
C ARG A 171 2.09 -9.85 10.22
N SER A 172 1.40 -10.73 10.92
CA SER A 172 0.48 -11.66 10.29
C SER A 172 -0.85 -10.97 10.00
N ALA A 173 -1.46 -11.25 8.84
CA ALA A 173 -2.75 -10.67 8.46
C ALA A 173 -3.50 -11.58 7.47
N SER A 174 -4.83 -11.63 7.58
CA SER A 174 -5.71 -12.15 6.52
C SER A 174 -6.14 -11.06 5.54
N LEU A 175 -6.34 -9.84 6.06
CA LEU A 175 -6.84 -8.68 5.33
C LEU A 175 -5.92 -7.47 5.51
N ILE A 176 -5.89 -6.58 4.52
CA ILE A 176 -5.31 -5.24 4.64
C ILE A 176 -6.39 -4.22 4.31
N ASN A 177 -6.70 -3.32 5.25
CA ASN A 177 -7.77 -2.33 5.14
C ASN A 177 -9.10 -2.97 4.71
N ASN A 178 -9.47 -4.09 5.33
CA ASN A 178 -10.66 -4.90 5.05
C ASN A 178 -10.71 -5.50 3.62
N ASN A 179 -9.59 -5.55 2.91
CA ASN A 179 -9.50 -6.19 1.60
C ASN A 179 -8.64 -7.45 1.65
N ASP A 180 -9.09 -8.48 0.93
CA ASP A 180 -8.29 -9.69 0.71
C ASP A 180 -7.05 -9.37 -0.11
N VAL A 181 -5.90 -9.82 0.41
CA VAL A 181 -4.63 -9.69 -0.32
C VAL A 181 -4.46 -10.89 -1.22
N GLN A 182 -4.87 -10.74 -2.47
CA GLN A 182 -4.77 -11.79 -3.48
C GLN A 182 -3.72 -11.46 -4.54
N TRP A 183 -2.90 -12.45 -4.91
CA TRP A 183 -1.93 -12.33 -6.00
C TRP A 183 -2.59 -12.06 -7.36
N THR A 184 -3.84 -12.49 -7.53
CA THR A 184 -4.67 -12.24 -8.71
C THR A 184 -4.91 -10.75 -8.94
N LEU A 185 -5.13 -9.98 -7.87
CA LEU A 185 -5.27 -8.52 -7.92
C LEU A 185 -3.97 -7.87 -8.42
N GLY A 186 -2.82 -8.32 -7.92
CA GLY A 186 -1.53 -7.87 -8.43
C GLY A 186 -1.32 -8.21 -9.91
N ALA A 187 -1.72 -9.40 -10.33
CA ALA A 187 -1.62 -9.85 -11.72
C ALA A 187 -2.47 -8.98 -12.66
N ILE A 188 -3.72 -8.68 -12.30
CA ILE A 188 -4.57 -7.82 -13.13
C ILE A 188 -4.02 -6.39 -13.18
N LEU A 189 -3.60 -5.81 -12.05
CA LEU A 189 -2.98 -4.48 -12.01
C LEU A 189 -1.72 -4.40 -12.88
N TYR A 190 -0.87 -5.43 -12.84
CA TYR A 190 0.32 -5.50 -13.67
C TYR A 190 -0.04 -5.58 -15.17
N ARG A 191 -1.06 -6.37 -15.53
CA ARG A 191 -1.52 -6.51 -16.92
C ARG A 191 -2.21 -5.24 -17.43
N THR A 192 -2.90 -4.50 -16.57
CA THR A 192 -3.64 -3.28 -16.92
C THR A 192 -2.84 -1.98 -16.73
N ARG A 193 -1.58 -2.04 -16.30
CA ARG A 193 -0.73 -0.86 -16.01
C ARG A 193 -0.62 0.18 -17.13
N PHE A 194 -0.82 -0.24 -18.39
CA PHE A 194 -0.76 0.64 -19.55
C PHE A 194 -2.12 1.19 -20.01
N PHE A 195 -3.21 0.74 -19.40
CA PHE A 195 -4.55 1.23 -19.72
C PHE A 195 -4.70 2.75 -19.46
N PRO A 196 -4.19 3.32 -18.35
CA PRO A 196 -4.25 4.76 -18.10
C PRO A 196 -3.47 5.59 -19.14
N LEU A 197 -2.37 5.05 -19.69
CA LEU A 197 -1.56 5.76 -20.70
C LEU A 197 -2.33 6.00 -22.01
N ARG A 198 -3.20 5.07 -22.40
CA ARG A 198 -4.07 5.26 -23.58
C ARG A 198 -5.03 6.42 -23.37
N THR A 199 -5.61 6.52 -22.17
CA THR A 199 -6.52 7.61 -21.83
C THR A 199 -5.79 8.96 -21.73
N ILE A 200 -4.60 9.00 -21.13
CA ILE A 200 -3.78 10.22 -21.05
C ILE A 200 -3.34 10.70 -22.44
N ASN A 201 -2.88 9.79 -23.31
CA ASN A 201 -2.52 10.15 -24.69
C ASN A 201 -3.73 10.64 -25.50
N ARG A 202 -4.90 10.04 -25.28
CA ARG A 202 -6.14 10.51 -25.90
C ARG A 202 -6.48 11.91 -25.39
N MET A 203 -6.49 12.16 -24.07
CA MET A 203 -6.73 13.48 -23.49
C MET A 203 -5.70 14.53 -23.95
N LYS A 204 -4.42 14.18 -24.11
CA LYS A 204 -3.40 15.07 -24.67
C LYS A 204 -3.71 15.49 -26.11
N ASN A 205 -4.33 14.60 -26.89
CA ASN A 205 -4.75 14.88 -28.28
C ASN A 205 -6.13 15.56 -28.36
N THR A 206 -6.99 15.44 -27.33
CA THR A 206 -8.27 16.16 -27.24
C THR A 206 -8.18 17.50 -26.52
N LEU A 207 -7.07 17.81 -25.84
CA LEU A 207 -6.82 19.14 -25.30
C LEU A 207 -6.64 20.10 -26.48
N PRO A 208 -7.50 21.13 -26.64
CA PRO A 208 -7.33 22.09 -27.71
C PRO A 208 -5.96 22.74 -27.56
N ASN A 209 -5.27 22.92 -28.69
CA ASN A 209 -3.93 23.48 -28.77
C ASN A 209 -3.90 24.80 -27.97
N HIS A 210 -3.35 24.78 -26.75
CA HIS A 210 -3.34 25.91 -25.80
C HIS A 210 -2.71 27.17 -26.42
N ARG A 211 -1.88 26.97 -27.45
CA ARG A 211 -1.24 28.03 -28.25
C ARG A 211 -2.24 28.77 -29.16
N SER A 212 -3.24 28.10 -29.71
CA SER A 212 -4.27 28.75 -30.55
C SER A 212 -5.29 29.52 -29.71
N TYR A 213 -5.71 28.98 -28.56
CA TYR A 213 -6.65 29.65 -27.65
C TYR A 213 -6.05 30.88 -26.96
N THR A 214 -4.78 30.82 -26.58
CA THR A 214 -4.09 31.98 -25.99
C THR A 214 -3.83 33.09 -27.01
N ASN A 215 -3.57 32.75 -28.28
CA ASN A 215 -3.35 33.73 -29.33
C ASN A 215 -4.64 34.45 -29.75
N THR A 216 -5.78 33.76 -29.84
CA THR A 216 -7.07 34.42 -30.14
C THR A 216 -7.51 35.36 -29.03
N VAL A 217 -7.36 34.97 -27.75
CA VAL A 217 -7.66 35.84 -26.61
C VAL A 217 -6.72 37.06 -26.56
N LYS A 218 -5.42 36.87 -26.85
CA LYS A 218 -4.46 37.98 -26.92
C LYS A 218 -4.80 38.98 -28.04
N ILE A 219 -5.17 38.50 -29.22
CA ILE A 219 -5.58 39.36 -30.35
C ILE A 219 -6.85 40.13 -29.99
N SER A 220 -7.83 39.47 -29.37
CA SER A 220 -9.07 40.13 -28.92
C SER A 220 -8.80 41.27 -27.92
N LEU A 221 -7.92 41.04 -26.93
CA LEU A 221 -7.54 42.07 -25.96
C LEU A 221 -6.79 43.24 -26.59
N LEU A 222 -5.89 42.98 -27.55
CA LEU A 222 -5.19 44.03 -28.29
C LEU A 222 -6.17 44.92 -29.07
N ILE A 223 -7.14 44.32 -29.76
CA ILE A 223 -8.16 45.06 -30.51
C ILE A 223 -8.99 45.96 -29.55
N CYS A 224 -9.43 45.43 -28.42
CA CYS A 224 -10.16 46.22 -27.41
C CYS A 224 -9.34 47.40 -26.86
N ILE A 225 -8.06 47.19 -26.56
CA ILE A 225 -7.20 48.27 -26.07
C ILE A 225 -7.03 49.36 -27.14
N THR A 226 -6.81 48.96 -28.40
CA THR A 226 -6.68 49.94 -29.50
C THR A 226 -7.96 50.74 -29.73
N SER A 227 -9.14 50.12 -29.63
CA SER A 227 -10.40 50.84 -29.81
C SER A 227 -10.64 51.85 -28.68
N ILE A 228 -10.32 51.50 -27.44
CA ILE A 228 -10.41 52.40 -26.28
C ILE A 228 -9.45 53.58 -26.45
N ILE A 229 -8.20 53.34 -26.87
CA ILE A 229 -7.22 54.41 -27.10
C ILE A 229 -7.70 55.37 -28.20
N LEU A 230 -8.25 54.85 -29.29
CA LEU A 230 -8.81 55.70 -30.36
C LEU A 230 -9.99 56.54 -29.88
N LEU A 231 -10.88 55.99 -29.04
CA LEU A 231 -11.97 56.73 -28.43
C LEU A 231 -11.47 57.84 -27.49
N VAL A 232 -10.43 57.57 -26.69
CA VAL A 232 -9.80 58.58 -25.82
C VAL A 232 -9.12 59.68 -26.64
N ILE A 233 -8.43 59.34 -27.73
CA ILE A 233 -7.82 60.33 -28.63
C ILE A 233 -8.92 61.16 -29.31
N PHE A 234 -10.00 60.54 -29.76
CA PHE A 234 -11.12 61.24 -30.38
C PHE A 234 -11.80 62.19 -29.39
N SER A 235 -12.08 61.73 -28.17
CA SER A 235 -12.68 62.58 -27.13
C SER A 235 -11.72 63.69 -26.71
N ALA A 236 -10.42 63.43 -26.57
CA ALA A 236 -9.42 64.47 -26.29
C ALA A 236 -9.30 65.49 -27.43
N LYS A 237 -9.37 65.06 -28.70
CA LYS A 237 -9.42 65.96 -29.86
C LYS A 237 -10.69 66.79 -29.87
N ASN A 238 -11.84 66.18 -29.55
CA ASN A 238 -13.12 66.87 -29.51
C ASN A 238 -13.21 67.84 -28.31
N ILE A 239 -12.62 67.49 -27.17
CA ILE A 239 -12.47 68.37 -26.01
C ILE A 239 -11.50 69.52 -26.35
N ARG A 240 -10.37 69.26 -27.03
CA ARG A 240 -9.47 70.33 -27.49
C ARG A 240 -10.14 71.25 -28.52
N SER A 241 -10.94 70.71 -29.44
CA SER A 241 -11.70 71.51 -30.41
C SER A 241 -12.77 72.35 -29.70
N PHE A 242 -13.44 71.78 -28.69
CA PHE A 242 -14.42 72.49 -27.87
C PHE A 242 -13.78 73.58 -27.00
N ILE A 243 -12.63 73.31 -26.35
CA ILE A 243 -11.86 74.30 -25.58
C ILE A 243 -11.33 75.40 -26.49
N SER A 244 -10.85 75.08 -27.70
CA SER A 244 -10.44 76.08 -28.69
C SER A 244 -11.60 76.97 -29.12
N ARG A 245 -12.78 76.39 -29.40
CA ARG A 245 -14.02 77.15 -29.66
C ARG A 245 -14.43 78.02 -28.48
N ARG A 246 -14.27 77.54 -27.23
CA ARG A 246 -14.56 78.31 -26.01
C ARG A 246 -13.60 79.48 -25.82
N LYS A 247 -12.29 79.29 -26.07
CA LYS A 247 -11.30 80.39 -26.03
C LYS A 247 -11.60 81.46 -27.08
N ASN A 248 -12.00 81.07 -28.29
CA ASN A 248 -12.44 82.02 -29.32
C ASN A 248 -13.71 82.79 -28.90
N PHE A 249 -14.66 82.13 -28.23
CA PHE A 249 -15.86 82.79 -27.70
C PHE A 249 -15.53 83.78 -26.57
N GLN A 250 -14.61 83.42 -25.67
CA GLN A 250 -14.18 84.28 -24.56
C GLN A 250 -13.34 85.48 -25.02
N SER A 251 -12.56 85.31 -26.10
CA SER A 251 -11.89 86.43 -26.78
C SER A 251 -12.90 87.43 -27.35
N SER A 252 -14.02 86.97 -27.92
CA SER A 252 -15.09 87.84 -28.44
C SER A 252 -15.87 88.57 -27.34
N SER A 253 -16.06 87.95 -26.17
CA SER A 253 -16.68 88.57 -25.00
C SER A 253 -15.78 89.66 -24.39
N ASN A 254 -14.47 89.42 -24.32
CA ASN A 254 -13.52 90.40 -23.82
C ASN A 254 -13.45 91.64 -24.74
N THR A 255 -13.45 91.49 -26.07
CA THR A 255 -13.54 92.65 -26.99
C THR A 255 -14.86 93.42 -26.84
N PHE A 256 -15.99 92.75 -26.58
CA PHE A 256 -17.26 93.42 -26.30
C PHE A 256 -17.20 94.24 -24.99
N ASN A 257 -16.61 93.68 -23.93
CA ASN A 257 -16.42 94.36 -22.65
C ASN A 257 -15.45 95.55 -22.73
N TYR A 258 -14.38 95.45 -23.54
CA TYR A 258 -13.49 96.60 -23.81
C TYR A 258 -14.19 97.70 -24.61
N ARG A 259 -15.03 97.35 -25.58
CA ARG A 259 -15.83 98.33 -26.35
C ARG A 259 -16.90 99.02 -25.50
N TYR A 260 -17.55 98.29 -24.59
CA TYR A 260 -18.52 98.86 -23.63
C TYR A 260 -17.84 99.80 -22.63
N LYS A 261 -16.67 99.42 -22.09
CA LYS A 261 -15.87 100.31 -21.21
C LYS A 261 -15.35 101.57 -21.91
N LEU A 262 -15.07 101.50 -23.21
CA LEU A 262 -14.67 102.67 -24.01
C LEU A 262 -15.86 103.61 -24.26
N LEU A 263 -17.08 103.07 -24.41
CA LEU A 263 -18.30 103.85 -24.60
C LEU A 263 -18.78 104.53 -23.31
N THR A 264 -18.57 103.92 -22.14
CA THR A 264 -18.92 104.54 -20.85
C THR A 264 -17.88 105.54 -20.33
N SER A 265 -16.64 105.52 -20.84
CA SER A 265 -15.64 106.55 -20.56
C SER A 265 -15.77 107.80 -21.45
N LEU A 266 -16.62 107.76 -22.48
CA LEU A 266 -16.91 108.88 -23.39
C LEU A 266 -18.16 109.68 -23.00
N THR A 267 -18.82 109.35 -21.88
CA THR A 267 -19.99 110.06 -21.34
C THR A 267 -19.72 110.65 -19.96
N ALA A 268 -18.45 110.93 -19.63
CA ALA A 268 -18.01 111.46 -18.34
C ALA A 268 -17.17 112.75 -18.43
N ASP A 269 -17.04 113.35 -19.62
CA ASP A 269 -16.51 114.70 -19.83
C ASP A 269 -17.39 115.39 -20.89
N GLU A 270 -18.02 116.50 -20.48
CA GLU A 270 -18.70 117.57 -21.26
C GLU A 270 -19.90 117.24 -22.18
#